data_AF-A0AAD6G5D4-F1
#
_entry.id   AF-A0AAD6G5D4-F1
#
_cell.length_a   1.000
_cell.length_b   1.000
_cell.length_c   1.000
_cell.angle_alpha   90.00
_cell.angle_beta   90.00
_cell.angle_gamma   90.00
#
_symmetry.space_group_name_H-M   'P 1'
#
loop_
_entity.id
_entity.type
_entity.pdbx_description
1 polymer ?
#
loop_
_entity_poly.entity_id
_entity_poly.type
_entity_poly.pdbx_seq_one_letter_code
_entity_poly.pdbx_strand_id
1 'polypeptide(L)'
;MRWSDDRAESLRGRPPKTDIVVTLNKVRSLAIYINASPQRRETFYNLQIGDEKLAPIQDVKTRWNSIFLMLRRAKRLQSTFDEFCAQYDQSYFAVSREE
;
A
#
# COMPACT_ATOMS: atom_id res chain seq x y z
N MET A 1 -13.22 -2.06 30.58
CA MET A 1 -13.52 -2.04 29.13
C MET A 1 -13.47 -3.49 28.65
N ARG A 2 -14.62 -4.13 28.44
CA ARG A 2 -14.71 -5.56 28.06
C ARG A 2 -14.51 -5.66 26.54
N TRP A 3 -13.40 -6.23 26.10
CA TRP A 3 -13.27 -6.65 24.70
C TRP A 3 -14.42 -7.61 24.39
N SER A 4 -15.26 -7.26 23.41
CA SER A 4 -16.36 -8.11 22.99
C SER A 4 -15.80 -9.19 22.08
N ASP A 5 -15.71 -10.41 22.60
CA ASP A 5 -15.26 -11.63 21.89
C ASP A 5 -16.01 -11.84 20.57
N ASP A 6 -17.24 -11.33 20.46
CA ASP A 6 -18.08 -11.38 19.25
C ASP A 6 -17.37 -10.84 17.99
N ARG A 7 -16.52 -9.81 18.14
CA ARG A 7 -15.71 -9.28 17.01
C ARG A 7 -14.56 -10.20 16.64
N ALA A 8 -13.98 -10.91 17.61
CA ALA A 8 -12.91 -11.86 17.36
C ALA A 8 -13.46 -13.13 16.70
N GLU A 9 -14.61 -13.63 17.15
CA GLU A 9 -15.33 -14.76 16.54
C GLU A 9 -15.64 -14.51 15.06
N SER A 10 -16.13 -13.31 14.72
CA SER A 10 -16.45 -12.93 13.34
C SER A 10 -15.22 -12.96 12.40
N LEU A 11 -14.01 -12.88 12.94
CA LEU A 11 -12.76 -12.93 12.16
C LEU A 11 -12.26 -14.36 11.94
N ARG A 12 -12.68 -15.35 12.75
CA ARG A 12 -12.20 -16.74 12.67
C ARG A 12 -12.79 -17.52 11.49
N GLY A 13 -13.97 -17.14 10.99
CA GLY A 13 -14.69 -17.84 9.92
C GLY A 13 -14.45 -17.30 8.51
N ARG A 14 -13.63 -16.25 8.34
CA ARG A 14 -13.37 -15.67 7.02
C ARG A 14 -12.32 -16.54 6.30
N PRO A 15 -12.56 -16.99 5.04
CA PRO A 15 -11.50 -17.60 4.24
C PRO A 15 -10.28 -16.68 4.26
N PRO A 16 -9.04 -17.20 4.19
CA PRO A 16 -7.85 -16.39 4.34
C PRO A 16 -7.90 -15.28 3.30
N LYS A 17 -8.32 -14.09 3.78
CA LYS A 17 -8.24 -12.82 3.08
C LYS A 17 -6.86 -12.82 2.45
N THR A 18 -6.78 -12.67 1.13
CA THR A 18 -5.56 -12.44 0.35
C THR A 18 -4.42 -12.05 1.28
N ASP A 19 -3.53 -13.01 1.56
CA ASP A 19 -2.65 -13.01 2.74
C ASP A 19 -2.15 -11.59 3.05
N ILE A 20 -2.36 -11.10 4.27
CA ILE A 20 -1.91 -9.76 4.69
C ILE A 20 -0.43 -9.56 4.36
N VAL A 21 0.35 -10.64 4.41
CA VAL A 21 1.76 -10.69 3.98
C VAL A 21 1.91 -10.38 2.50
N VAL A 22 1.05 -10.92 1.63
CA VAL A 22 1.03 -10.63 0.19
C VAL A 22 0.71 -9.15 -0.05
N THR A 23 -0.30 -8.61 0.61
CA THR A 23 -0.67 -7.19 0.48
C THR A 23 0.49 -6.28 0.92
N LEU A 24 1.09 -6.57 2.07
CA LEU A 24 2.27 -5.86 2.58
C LEU A 24 3.44 -5.92 1.59
N ASN A 25 3.70 -7.10 1.03
CA ASN A 25 4.77 -7.29 0.05
C ASN A 25 4.51 -6.49 -1.23
N LYS A 26 3.28 -6.50 -1.76
CA LYS A 26 2.93 -5.70 -2.95
C LYS A 26 3.17 -4.21 -2.73
N VAL A 27 2.68 -3.66 -1.63
CA VAL A 27 2.85 -2.23 -1.30
C VAL A 27 4.32 -1.88 -1.13
N ARG A 28 5.08 -2.70 -0.38
CA ARG A 28 6.52 -2.51 -0.19
C ARG A 28 7.27 -2.54 -1.53
N SER A 29 7.03 -3.56 -2.35
CA SER A 29 7.70 -3.74 -3.63
C SER A 29 7.37 -2.61 -4.61
N LEU A 30 6.13 -2.11 -4.63
CA LEU A 30 5.75 -0.96 -5.45
C LEU A 30 6.49 0.31 -5.01
N ALA A 31 6.58 0.56 -3.70
CA ALA A 31 7.31 1.71 -3.17
C ALA A 31 8.81 1.64 -3.54
N ILE A 32 9.43 0.45 -3.43
CA ILE A 32 10.81 0.21 -3.87
C ILE A 32 10.93 0.47 -5.38
N TYR A 33 10.03 -0.10 -6.18
CA TYR A 33 10.04 0.00 -7.63
C TYR A 33 10.01 1.47 -8.08
N ILE A 34 9.05 2.25 -7.59
CA ILE A 34 8.92 3.68 -7.95
C ILE A 34 10.16 4.46 -7.53
N ASN A 35 10.64 4.25 -6.30
CA ASN A 35 11.76 5.02 -5.76
C ASN A 35 13.12 4.63 -6.36
N ALA A 36 13.24 3.44 -6.97
CA ALA A 36 14.48 2.94 -7.53
C ALA A 36 14.92 3.62 -8.85
N SER A 37 14.09 4.45 -9.49
CA SER A 37 14.57 5.32 -10.58
C SER A 37 13.97 6.74 -10.49
N PRO A 38 14.78 7.79 -10.76
CA PRO A 38 14.28 9.16 -10.82
C PRO A 38 13.13 9.34 -11.81
N GLN A 39 13.20 8.70 -12.98
CA GLN A 39 12.18 8.79 -14.03
C GLN A 39 10.84 8.20 -13.57
N ARG A 40 10.86 7.04 -12.91
CA ARG A 40 9.65 6.43 -12.32
C ARG A 40 9.06 7.29 -11.20
N ARG A 41 9.92 7.95 -10.42
CA ARG A 41 9.48 8.84 -9.35
C ARG A 41 8.87 10.13 -9.89
N GLU A 42 9.44 10.71 -10.94
CA GLU A 42 8.90 11.91 -11.61
C GLU A 42 7.55 11.61 -12.28
N THR A 43 7.46 10.52 -13.04
CA THR A 43 6.18 10.07 -13.62
C THR A 43 5.13 9.86 -12.54
N PHE A 44 5.48 9.22 -11.42
CA PHE A 44 4.58 9.05 -10.28
C PHE A 44 4.13 10.39 -9.66
N TYR A 45 5.02 11.39 -9.56
CA TYR A 45 4.65 12.72 -9.06
C TYR A 45 3.74 13.48 -10.02
N ASN A 46 3.90 13.28 -11.33
CA ASN A 46 3.06 13.92 -12.34
C ASN A 46 1.60 13.44 -12.26
N LEU A 47 1.35 12.23 -11.76
CA LEU A 47 -0.01 11.69 -11.54
C LEU A 47 -0.73 12.26 -10.30
N GLN A 48 -0.02 12.96 -9.41
CA GLN A 48 -0.63 13.48 -8.19
C GLN A 48 -1.32 14.83 -8.46
N ILE A 49 -2.53 15.01 -7.95
CA ILE A 49 -3.25 16.28 -8.05
C ILE A 49 -2.96 17.09 -6.77
N GLY A 50 -2.34 18.27 -6.92
CA GLY A 50 -2.00 19.17 -5.82
C GLY A 50 -0.52 19.58 -5.76
N ASP A 51 -0.24 20.60 -4.96
CA ASP A 51 1.09 21.20 -4.82
C ASP A 51 2.06 20.34 -3.98
N GLU A 52 1.54 19.62 -2.98
CA GLU A 52 2.35 18.73 -2.14
C GLU A 52 2.44 17.33 -2.75
N LYS A 53 3.55 17.05 -3.45
CA LYS A 53 3.85 15.73 -4.00
C LYS A 53 4.43 14.81 -2.93
N LEU A 54 3.84 13.63 -2.77
CA LEU A 54 4.24 12.65 -1.76
C LEU A 54 4.97 11.47 -2.39
N ALA A 55 6.14 11.14 -1.85
CA ALA A 55 6.83 9.89 -2.17
C ALA A 55 6.16 8.68 -1.50
N PRO A 56 6.15 7.52 -2.18
CA PRO A 56 5.95 6.22 -1.53
C PRO A 56 6.98 5.99 -0.44
N ILE A 57 6.56 5.38 0.67
CA ILE A 57 7.44 4.99 1.77
C ILE A 57 7.44 3.47 1.85
N GLN A 58 8.61 2.87 1.98
CA GLN A 58 8.76 1.46 2.35
C GLN A 58 8.95 1.34 3.87
N ASP A 59 8.49 0.24 4.45
CA ASP A 59 8.80 -0.09 5.83
C ASP A 59 10.29 -0.45 5.99
N VAL A 60 10.78 -0.35 7.23
CA VAL A 60 12.17 -0.61 7.59
C VAL A 60 12.21 -1.45 8.86
N LYS A 61 13.10 -2.44 8.89
CA LYS A 61 13.18 -3.44 9.96
C LYS A 61 13.49 -2.86 11.34
N THR A 62 14.22 -1.75 11.39
CA THR A 62 14.72 -1.15 12.64
C THR A 62 13.75 -0.18 13.31
N ARG A 63 12.59 0.12 12.70
CA ARG A 63 11.60 1.04 13.28
C ARG A 63 10.26 0.33 13.50
N TRP A 64 9.85 0.30 14.76
CA TRP A 64 8.65 -0.40 15.23
C TRP A 64 7.32 0.01 14.56
N ASN A 65 7.24 1.23 14.03
CA ASN A 65 6.02 1.77 13.41
C ASN A 65 6.11 1.87 11.87
N SER A 66 7.13 1.30 11.24
CA SER A 66 7.41 1.52 9.82
C SER A 66 6.34 0.93 8.90
N ILE A 67 5.81 -0.26 9.21
CA ILE A 67 4.72 -0.89 8.46
C ILE A 67 3.45 -0.03 8.50
N PHE A 68 3.11 0.50 9.68
CA PHE A 68 1.96 1.38 9.84
C PHE A 68 2.12 2.66 9.01
N LEU A 69 3.31 3.29 9.06
CA LEU A 69 3.59 4.50 8.28
C LEU A 69 3.57 4.26 6.78
N MET A 70 4.11 3.11 6.32
CA MET A 70 4.02 2.66 4.92
C MET A 70 2.56 2.52 4.49
N LEU A 71 1.75 1.77 5.24
CA LEU A 71 0.34 1.56 4.91
C LEU A 71 -0.48 2.86 4.95
N ARG A 72 -0.26 3.71 5.95
CA ARG A 72 -0.89 5.03 6.03
C ARG A 72 -0.52 5.89 4.82
N ARG A 73 0.74 5.86 4.38
CA ARG A 73 1.19 6.57 3.17
C ARG A 73 0.56 5.99 1.91
N ALA A 74 0.54 4.66 1.79
CA ALA A 74 -0.06 3.97 0.67
C ALA A 74 -1.55 4.28 0.54
N LYS A 75 -2.29 4.35 1.66
CA LYS A 75 -3.70 4.74 1.64
C LYS A 75 -3.92 6.18 1.15
N ARG A 76 -3.05 7.12 1.50
CA ARG A 76 -3.09 8.50 0.96
C ARG A 76 -2.78 8.55 -0.54
N LEU A 77 -1.93 7.65 -1.01
CA LEU A 77 -1.49 7.56 -2.41
C LEU A 77 -2.33 6.56 -3.23
N GLN A 78 -3.46 6.06 -2.71
CA GLN A 78 -4.18 4.95 -3.31
C GLN A 78 -4.58 5.22 -4.77
N SER A 79 -5.19 6.38 -5.04
CA SER A 79 -5.60 6.75 -6.40
C SER A 79 -4.40 6.84 -7.34
N THR A 80 -3.30 7.44 -6.90
CA THR A 80 -2.07 7.57 -7.68
C THR A 80 -1.42 6.20 -7.93
N PHE A 81 -1.44 5.28 -6.96
CA PHE A 81 -0.96 3.91 -7.16
C PHE A 81 -1.82 3.14 -8.16
N ASP A 82 -3.15 3.23 -8.05
CA ASP A 82 -4.07 2.60 -8.98
C ASP A 82 -3.82 3.11 -10.42
N GLU A 83 -3.71 4.43 -10.58
CA GLU A 83 -3.44 5.07 -11.88
C GLU A 83 -2.07 4.70 -12.43
N PHE A 84 -1.02 4.74 -11.61
CA PHE A 84 0.32 4.35 -12.01
C PHE A 84 0.35 2.88 -12.48
N CYS A 85 -0.32 1.98 -11.74
CA CYS A 85 -0.37 0.57 -12.12
C CYS A 85 -1.14 0.35 -13.42
N ALA A 86 -2.22 1.11 -13.65
CA ALA A 86 -3.00 1.05 -14.88
C ALA A 86 -2.24 1.60 -16.10
N GLN A 87 -1.54 2.73 -15.96
CA GLN A 87 -0.84 3.38 -17.08
C GLN A 87 0.43 2.65 -17.52
N TYR A 88 1.15 2.02 -16.59
CA TYR A 88 2.46 1.40 -16.85
C TYR A 88 2.44 -0.14 -16.81
N ASP A 89 1.26 -0.74 -16.96
CA ASP A 89 1.02 -2.19 -16.94
C ASP A 89 1.67 -2.90 -15.74
N GLN A 90 1.53 -2.31 -14.55
CA GLN A 90 2.08 -2.85 -13.30
C GLN A 90 1.01 -3.61 -12.49
N SER A 91 0.23 -4.44 -13.16
CA SER A 91 -0.87 -5.22 -12.57
C SER A 91 -0.42 -6.15 -11.43
N TYR A 92 0.85 -6.58 -11.44
CA TYR A 92 1.46 -7.37 -10.36
C TYR A 92 1.35 -6.70 -8.97
N PHE A 93 1.45 -5.36 -8.92
CA PHE A 93 1.38 -4.61 -7.66
C PHE A 93 -0.04 -4.23 -7.25
N ALA A 94 -1.04 -4.39 -8.13
CA ALA A 94 -2.41 -4.01 -7.84
C ALA A 94 -2.93 -4.78 -6.61
N VAL A 95 -3.47 -4.02 -5.65
CA VAL A 95 -4.18 -4.54 -4.48
C VAL A 95 -5.65 -4.55 -4.86
N SER A 96 -6.24 -5.74 -5.04
CA SER A 96 -7.63 -5.92 -5.48
C SER A 96 -8.58 -5.09 -4.61
N ARG A 97 -9.58 -4.44 -5.24
CA ARG A 97 -10.56 -3.56 -4.57
C ARG A 97 -11.63 -4.29 -3.76
N GLU A 98 -11.47 -5.57 -3.46
CA GLU A 98 -12.43 -6.30 -2.62
C GLU A 98 -12.28 -5.89 -1.14
N GLU A 99 -12.73 -4.68 -0.79
CA GLU A 99 -13.30 -4.31 0.52
C GLU A 99 -14.33 -3.17 0.37
#